data_AF-A0A3D0C6V1-F1
#
_entry.id   AF-A0A3D0C6V1-F1
#
_cell.length_a   1.000
_cell.length_b   1.000
_cell.length_c   1.000
_cell.angle_alpha   90.00
_cell.angle_beta   90.00
_cell.angle_gamma   90.00
#
_symmetry.space_group_name_H-M   'P 1'
#
loop_
_entity.id
_entity.type
_entity.pdbx_description
1 polymer ?
#
loop_
_entity_poly.entity_id
_entity_poly.type
_entity_poly.pdbx_seq_one_letter_code
_entity_poly.pdbx_strand_id
1 'polypeptide(L)'
;MFSSKVMVIYRIIVLLLLSIPTAINIYNNGGIVSSIIYVPLITLGFSAIAIFLDGKLESALNRAKILRKFTAPTANRCLKIANNIGMSKSIV
;
A
#
# COMPACT_ATOMS: atom_id res chain seq x y z
N MET A 1 -0.50 -4.09 11.29
CA MET A 1 0.93 -3.68 11.21
C MET A 1 1.47 -3.63 9.77
N PHE A 2 1.35 -4.70 8.97
CA PHE A 2 1.92 -4.73 7.61
C PHE A 2 1.41 -3.60 6.69
N SER A 3 0.10 -3.36 6.65
CA SER A 3 -0.49 -2.24 5.90
C SER A 3 0.10 -0.87 6.25
N SER A 4 0.37 -0.63 7.54
CA SER A 4 0.91 0.65 8.01
C SER A 4 2.37 0.85 7.56
N LYS A 5 3.19 -0.21 7.60
CA LYS A 5 4.59 -0.13 7.13
C LYS A 5 4.67 0.08 5.61
N VAL A 6 3.81 -0.60 4.85
CA VAL A 6 3.75 -0.46 3.38
C VAL A 6 3.35 0.97 2.98
N MET A 7 2.37 1.56 3.66
CA MET A 7 1.99 2.96 3.42
C MET A 7 3.14 3.94 3.72
N VAL A 8 3.86 3.74 4.82
CA VAL A 8 4.98 4.63 5.20
C VAL A 8 6.11 4.56 4.16
N ILE A 9 6.51 3.36 3.74
CA ILE A 9 7.54 3.18 2.70
C ILE A 9 7.10 3.81 1.38
N TYR A 10 5.84 3.58 0.99
CA TYR A 10 5.26 4.20 -0.21
C TYR A 10 5.33 5.74 -0.16
N ARG A 11 4.93 6.36 0.95
CA ARG A 11 4.98 7.82 1.11
C ARG A 11 6.40 8.37 1.01
N ILE A 12 7.41 7.67 1.55
CA ILE A 12 8.81 8.07 1.43
C ILE A 12 9.26 8.03 -0.04
N ILE A 13 8.92 6.96 -0.77
CA ILE A 13 9.25 6.83 -2.20
C ILE A 13 8.59 7.94 -3.03
N VAL A 14 7.32 8.24 -2.75
CA VAL A 14 6.58 9.31 -3.43
C VAL A 14 7.21 10.68 -3.17
N LEU A 15 7.61 10.97 -1.92
CA LEU A 15 8.30 12.22 -1.58
C LEU A 15 9.64 12.35 -2.31
N LEU A 16 10.41 11.26 -2.41
CA LEU A 16 11.64 11.24 -3.19
C LEU A 16 11.36 11.53 -4.67
N LEU A 17 10.35 10.90 -5.26
CA LEU A 17 9.92 11.13 -6.64
C LEU A 17 9.52 12.59 -6.90
N LEU A 18 8.76 13.20 -5.98
CA LEU A 18 8.35 14.59 -6.08
C LEU A 18 9.52 15.58 -5.97
N SER A 19 10.64 15.17 -5.37
CA SER A 19 11.84 16.01 -5.26
C SER A 19 12.72 16.02 -6.53
N ILE A 20 12.54 15.03 -7.42
CA ILE A 20 13.35 14.86 -8.63
C ILE A 20 13.32 16.09 -9.56
N PRO A 21 12.16 16.68 -9.90
CA PRO A 21 12.12 17.83 -10.80
C PRO A 21 12.91 19.02 -10.25
N THR A 22 12.81 19.23 -8.93
CA THR A 22 13.55 20.27 -8.22
C THR A 22 15.06 20.01 -8.22
N ALA A 23 15.46 18.76 -7.93
CA ALA A 23 16.88 18.37 -7.92
C ALA A 23 17.53 18.52 -9.31
N ILE A 24 16.83 18.09 -10.37
CA ILE A 24 17.29 18.25 -11.76
C ILE A 24 17.43 19.73 -12.12
N ASN A 25 16.47 20.56 -11.71
CA ASN A 25 16.51 21.99 -11.97
C ASN A 25 17.70 22.68 -11.29
N ILE A 26 18.04 22.29 -10.06
CA ILE A 26 19.22 22.81 -9.35
C ILE A 26 20.51 22.34 -10.04
N TYR A 27 20.62 21.06 -10.40
CA TYR A 27 21.81 20.50 -11.03
C TYR A 27 22.12 21.15 -12.38
N ASN A 28 21.09 21.44 -13.17
CA ASN A 28 21.24 22.04 -14.50
C ASN A 28 21.34 23.58 -14.48
N ASN A 29 21.42 24.23 -13.31
CA ASN A 29 21.30 25.69 -13.16
C ASN A 29 20.10 26.22 -13.95
N GLY A 30 18.95 25.56 -13.80
CA GLY A 30 17.75 25.82 -14.59
C GLY A 30 17.34 27.28 -14.52
N GLY A 31 17.13 27.88 -15.70
CA GLY A 31 16.70 29.27 -15.81
C GLY A 31 15.36 29.53 -15.12
N ILE A 32 14.99 30.81 -15.04
CA ILE A 32 13.76 31.29 -14.38
C ILE A 32 12.51 30.54 -14.89
N VAL A 33 12.43 30.29 -16.19
CA VAL A 33 11.32 29.56 -16.83
C VAL A 33 11.23 28.10 -16.34
N SER A 34 12.38 27.42 -16.21
CA SER A 34 12.44 26.05 -15.68
C SER A 34 11.98 25.99 -14.23
N SER A 35 12.47 26.92 -13.41
CA SER A 35 12.19 26.96 -11.98
C SER A 35 10.74 27.34 -11.65
N ILE A 36 10.14 28.27 -12.41
CA ILE A 36 8.81 28.83 -12.10
C ILE A 36 7.68 28.08 -12.82
N ILE A 37 7.93 27.57 -14.04
CA ILE A 37 6.87 26.99 -14.86
C ILE A 37 7.01 25.48 -14.91
N TYR A 38 8.16 24.96 -15.34
CA TYR A 38 8.32 23.53 -15.57
C TYR A 38 8.38 22.71 -14.28
N VAL A 39 9.15 23.14 -13.28
CA VAL A 39 9.27 22.40 -12.00
C VAL A 39 7.91 22.27 -11.30
N PRO A 40 7.12 23.34 -11.09
CA PRO A 40 5.82 23.22 -10.45
C PRO A 40 4.83 22.41 -11.27
N LEU A 41 4.82 22.56 -12.61
CA LEU A 41 3.90 21.83 -13.49
C LEU A 41 4.18 20.33 -13.48
N ILE A 42 5.45 19.93 -13.55
CA ILE A 42 5.86 18.52 -13.47
C ILE A 42 5.54 17.95 -12.09
N THR A 43 5.81 18.73 -11.03
CA THR A 43 5.50 18.34 -9.64
C THR A 43 3.99 18.15 -9.44
N LEU A 44 3.16 19.01 -10.03
CA LEU A 44 1.70 18.88 -10.05
C LEU A 44 1.25 17.59 -10.73
N GLY A 45 1.83 17.27 -11.89
CA GLY A 45 1.58 16.02 -12.59
C GLY A 45 1.91 14.78 -11.74
N PHE A 46 3.10 14.76 -11.13
CA PHE A 46 3.47 13.69 -10.20
C PHE A 46 2.58 13.62 -8.97
N SER A 47 2.14 14.76 -8.44
CA SER A 47 1.23 14.82 -7.30
C SER A 47 -0.13 14.21 -7.63
N ALA A 48 -0.69 14.52 -8.81
CA ALA A 48 -1.94 13.90 -9.27
C ALA A 48 -1.83 12.37 -9.39
N ILE A 49 -0.73 11.88 -9.97
CA ILE A 49 -0.45 10.44 -10.08
C ILE A 49 -0.31 9.81 -8.69
N ALA A 50 0.40 10.48 -7.77
CA ALA A 50 0.58 10.00 -6.40
C ALA A 50 -0.76 9.90 -5.67
N ILE A 51 -1.61 10.92 -5.75
CA ILE A 51 -2.95 10.91 -5.11
C ILE A 51 -3.80 9.76 -5.67
N PHE A 52 -3.78 9.56 -6.98
CA PHE A 52 -4.52 8.46 -7.61
C PHE A 52 -4.03 7.07 -7.12
N LEU A 53 -2.72 6.89 -7.03
CA LEU A 53 -2.12 5.65 -6.54
C LEU A 53 -2.36 5.44 -5.05
N ASP A 54 -2.35 6.49 -4.23
CA ASP A 54 -2.57 6.42 -2.78
C ASP A 54 -3.97 5.86 -2.48
N GLY A 55 -5.00 6.41 -3.12
CA GLY A 55 -6.38 5.91 -2.96
C GLY A 55 -6.55 4.47 -3.42
N LYS A 56 -5.86 4.06 -4.51
CA LYS A 56 -5.91 2.69 -5.02
C LYS A 56 -5.16 1.72 -4.10
N LEU A 57 -4.02 2.14 -3.57
CA LEU A 57 -3.19 1.35 -2.66
C LEU A 57 -3.89 1.14 -1.31
N GLU A 58 -4.50 2.19 -0.75
CA GLU A 58 -5.26 2.12 0.50
C GLU A 58 -6.46 1.17 0.37
N SER A 59 -7.22 1.29 -0.72
CA SER A 59 -8.34 0.40 -1.03
C SER A 59 -7.89 -1.07 -1.15
N ALA A 60 -6.78 -1.32 -1.86
CA ALA A 60 -6.21 -2.66 -2.00
C ALA A 60 -5.74 -3.24 -0.66
N LEU A 61 -5.06 -2.44 0.18
CA LEU A 61 -4.60 -2.84 1.51
C LEU A 61 -5.79 -3.15 2.44
N ASN A 62 -6.84 -2.35 2.37
CA ASN A 62 -8.04 -2.56 3.18
C ASN A 62 -8.77 -3.84 2.75
N ARG A 63 -8.93 -4.05 1.44
CA ARG A 63 -9.48 -5.30 0.90
C ARG A 63 -8.64 -6.53 1.30
N ALA A 64 -7.31 -6.44 1.24
CA ALA A 64 -6.42 -7.51 1.68
C ALA A 64 -6.56 -7.80 3.19
N LYS A 65 -6.72 -6.77 4.02
CA LYS A 65 -6.98 -6.91 5.46
C LYS A 65 -8.32 -7.62 5.71
N ILE A 66 -9.35 -7.27 4.95
CA ILE A 66 -10.68 -7.90 5.01
C ILE A 66 -10.58 -9.37 4.60
N LEU A 67 -9.98 -9.68 3.45
CA LEU A 67 -9.81 -11.06 2.97
C LEU A 67 -9.01 -11.92 3.96
N ARG A 68 -7.93 -11.38 4.52
CA ARG A 68 -7.12 -12.07 5.52
C ARG A 68 -7.87 -12.31 6.83
N LYS A 69 -8.84 -11.45 7.19
CA LYS A 69 -9.76 -11.68 8.31
C LYS A 69 -10.71 -12.86 8.02
N PHE A 70 -11.07 -13.09 6.76
CA PHE A 70 -11.89 -14.23 6.34
C PHE A 70 -11.09 -15.53 6.10
N THR A 71 -9.76 -15.47 5.92
CA THR A 71 -8.91 -16.66 5.68
C THR A 71 -8.67 -17.55 6.91
N ALA A 72 -9.23 -17.24 8.08
CA ALA A 72 -9.21 -18.17 9.21
C ALA A 72 -10.64 -18.62 9.56
N PRO A 73 -11.17 -19.68 8.93
CA PRO A 73 -12.27 -20.40 9.53
C PRO A 73 -11.65 -21.27 10.63
N THR A 74 -11.40 -20.69 11.79
CA THR A 74 -11.19 -21.44 13.04
C THR A 74 -12.35 -22.40 13.28
N ALA A 75 -13.54 -22.07 12.76
CA ALA A 75 -14.71 -22.94 12.69
C ALA A 75 -14.42 -24.30 12.02
N ASN A 76 -13.71 -24.33 10.88
CA ASN A 76 -13.39 -25.59 10.18
C ASN A 76 -12.36 -26.42 10.96
N ARG A 77 -11.46 -25.75 11.72
CA ARG A 77 -10.49 -26.43 12.58
C ARG A 77 -11.19 -27.05 13.80
N CYS A 78 -12.13 -26.34 14.41
CA CYS A 78 -12.95 -26.85 15.52
C CYS A 78 -13.88 -27.99 15.07
N LEU A 79 -14.50 -27.90 13.90
CA LEU A 79 -15.32 -28.98 13.32
C LEU A 79 -14.50 -30.24 13.04
N LYS A 80 -13.26 -30.09 12.53
CA LYS A 80 -12.34 -31.21 12.33
C LYS A 80 -11.91 -31.87 13.64
N ILE A 81 -11.65 -31.07 14.68
CA ILE A 81 -11.31 -31.59 16.02
C ILE A 81 -12.51 -32.29 16.66
N ALA A 82 -13.71 -31.70 16.58
CA ALA A 82 -14.93 -32.29 17.12
C ALA A 82 -15.28 -33.62 16.44
N ASN A 83 -15.15 -33.72 15.11
CA ASN A 83 -15.40 -34.97 14.38
C ASN A 83 -14.37 -36.06 14.74
N ASN A 84 -13.11 -35.72 14.95
CA ASN A 84 -12.08 -36.69 15.36
C ASN A 84 -12.33 -37.22 16.79
N ILE A 85 -12.79 -36.37 17.71
CA ILE A 85 -13.11 -36.77 19.09
C ILE A 85 -14.41 -37.59 19.14
N GLY A 86 -15.41 -37.24 18.32
CA GLY A 86 -16.65 -38.00 18.17
C GLY A 86 -16.43 -39.40 17.59
N MET A 87 -15.60 -39.54 16.56
CA MET A 87 -15.22 -40.87 16.04
C MET A 87 -14.47 -41.70 17.08
N SER A 88 -13.57 -41.10 17.88
CA SER A 88 -12.83 -41.84 18.91
C SER A 88 -13.72 -42.37 20.04
N LYS A 89 -14.87 -41.75 20.31
CA LYS A 89 -15.83 -42.22 21.32
C LYS A 89 -16.82 -43.26 20.78
N SER A 90 -16.95 -43.40 19.46
CA SER A 90 -17.87 -44.35 18.82
C SER A 90 -17.23 -45.71 18.51
N ILE A 91 -15.92 -45.88 18.77
CA ILE A 91 -15.15 -47.10 18.50
C ILE A 91 -14.91 -47.91 19.80
N VAL A 92 -15.62 -47.60 20.89
CA VAL A 92 -15.61 -48.39 22.14
C VAL A 92 -16.96 -49.04 22.35
#